data_AF-A0A0N0UXG6-F1
#
_entry.id   AF-A0A0N0UXG6-F1
#
_cell.length_a   1.000
_cell.length_b   1.000
_cell.length_c   1.000
_cell.angle_alpha   90.00
_cell.angle_beta   90.00
_cell.angle_gamma   90.00
#
_symmetry.space_group_name_H-M   'P 1'
#
loop_
_entity.id
_entity.type
_entity.pdbx_description
1 polymer ?
#
loop_
_entity_poly.entity_id
_entity_poly.type
_entity_poly.pdbx_seq_one_letter_code
_entity_poly.pdbx_strand_id
1 'polypeptide(L)'
;MSFVNKHLARILEHQHKRSVRGLFLKMEEMNNNCTQLRKRLDPYIDFTQYQHAIDYVNQFVSHTTILHLKFITNTQNLEVVVLHALLLDYILETENKTSFEYENKLLQGYLQEIYTLNDHAKTLFTNHREKMLSYIEQHAE
;
A
#
# COMPACT_ATOMS: atom_id res chain seq x y z
N MET A 1 -6.67 6.04 -46.87
CA MET A 1 -6.46 5.08 -45.76
C MET A 1 -5.86 5.68 -44.46
N SER A 2 -5.78 7.02 -44.27
CA SER A 2 -5.19 7.63 -43.04
C SER A 2 -6.18 7.85 -41.88
N PHE A 3 -7.47 8.07 -42.18
CA PHE A 3 -8.48 8.41 -41.17
C PHE A 3 -8.85 7.24 -40.22
N VAL A 4 -8.86 6.01 -40.73
CA VAL A 4 -9.15 4.80 -39.95
C VAL A 4 -8.07 4.58 -38.87
N ASN A 5 -6.81 4.80 -39.21
CA ASN A 5 -5.68 4.68 -38.27
C ASN A 5 -5.72 5.76 -37.18
N LYS A 6 -6.12 7.00 -37.52
CA LYS A 6 -6.29 8.08 -36.52
C LYS A 6 -7.43 7.80 -35.55
N HIS A 7 -8.55 7.27 -36.04
CA HIS A 7 -9.69 6.94 -35.18
C HIS A 7 -9.38 5.78 -34.24
N LEU A 8 -8.74 4.72 -34.76
CA LEU A 8 -8.31 3.57 -33.98
C LEU A 8 -7.28 3.95 -32.91
N ALA A 9 -6.29 4.77 -33.26
CA ALA A 9 -5.31 5.30 -32.30
C ALA A 9 -5.99 6.09 -31.16
N ARG A 10 -6.99 6.92 -31.49
CA ARG A 10 -7.75 7.69 -30.47
C ARG A 10 -8.55 6.78 -29.55
N ILE A 11 -9.14 5.70 -30.07
CA ILE A 11 -9.86 4.71 -29.25
C ILE A 11 -8.89 4.00 -28.29
N LEU A 12 -7.73 3.56 -28.78
CA LEU A 12 -6.70 2.93 -27.96
C LEU A 12 -6.20 3.89 -26.86
N GLU A 13 -5.99 5.16 -27.18
CA GLU A 13 -5.60 6.18 -26.21
C GLU A 13 -6.67 6.38 -25.13
N HIS A 14 -7.95 6.45 -25.50
CA HIS A 14 -9.05 6.55 -24.54
C HIS A 14 -9.19 5.31 -23.66
N GLN A 15 -9.03 4.11 -24.23
CA GLN A 15 -9.04 2.86 -23.48
C GLN A 15 -7.88 2.80 -22.49
N HIS A 16 -6.68 3.18 -22.92
CA HIS A 16 -5.51 3.26 -22.05
C HIS A 16 -5.73 4.26 -20.90
N LYS A 17 -6.18 5.49 -21.18
CA LYS A 17 -6.50 6.49 -20.15
C LYS A 17 -7.53 5.98 -19.15
N ARG A 18 -8.57 5.28 -19.61
CA ARG A 18 -9.60 4.69 -18.74
C ARG A 18 -9.04 3.58 -17.85
N SER A 19 -8.20 2.71 -18.41
CA SER A 19 -7.54 1.63 -17.67
C SER A 19 -6.61 2.20 -16.59
N VAL A 20 -5.77 3.17 -16.95
CA VAL A 20 -4.86 3.87 -16.01
C VAL A 20 -5.64 4.55 -14.88
N ARG A 21 -6.73 5.24 -15.20
CA ARG A 21 -7.59 5.85 -14.17
C ARG A 21 -8.22 4.80 -13.26
N GLY A 22 -8.64 3.65 -13.81
CA GLY A 22 -9.17 2.55 -13.03
C GLY A 22 -8.15 1.99 -12.04
N LEU A 23 -6.88 1.88 -12.46
CA LEU A 23 -5.79 1.45 -11.60
C LEU A 23 -5.56 2.43 -10.45
N PHE A 24 -5.49 3.73 -10.70
CA PHE A 24 -5.31 4.74 -9.65
C PHE A 24 -6.45 4.73 -8.63
N LEU A 25 -7.70 4.61 -9.09
CA LEU A 25 -8.85 4.48 -8.19
C LEU A 25 -8.78 3.20 -7.35
N LYS A 26 -8.28 2.10 -7.92
CA LYS A 26 -8.09 0.85 -7.19
C LYS A 26 -6.98 0.97 -6.14
N MET A 27 -5.88 1.67 -6.44
CA MET A 27 -4.84 1.98 -5.46
C MET A 27 -5.40 2.81 -4.30
N GLU A 28 -6.18 3.83 -4.60
CA GLU A 28 -6.85 4.67 -3.60
C GLU A 28 -7.82 3.86 -2.72
N GLU A 29 -8.60 2.97 -3.32
CA GLU A 29 -9.47 2.03 -2.60
C GLU A 29 -8.65 1.14 -1.64
N MET A 30 -7.54 0.55 -2.09
CA MET A 30 -6.69 -0.30 -1.25
C MET A 30 -6.07 0.48 -0.09
N ASN A 31 -5.63 1.72 -0.32
CA ASN A 31 -5.14 2.59 0.75
C ASN A 31 -6.22 2.93 1.77
N ASN A 32 -7.45 3.16 1.32
CA ASN A 32 -8.60 3.38 2.20
C ASN A 32 -8.91 2.15 3.04
N ASN A 33 -8.84 0.95 2.45
CA ASN A 33 -9.03 -0.32 3.16
C ASN A 33 -7.95 -0.52 4.25
N CYS A 34 -6.68 -0.26 3.92
CA CYS A 34 -5.59 -0.28 4.90
C CYS A 34 -5.82 0.73 6.03
N THR A 35 -6.27 1.95 5.70
CA THR A 35 -6.60 2.98 6.69
C THR A 35 -7.73 2.53 7.62
N GLN A 36 -8.76 1.88 7.08
CA GLN A 36 -9.86 1.34 7.89
C GLN A 36 -9.40 0.22 8.81
N LEU A 37 -8.55 -0.69 8.30
CA LEU A 37 -7.97 -1.75 9.11
C LEU A 37 -7.13 -1.19 10.25
N ARG A 38 -6.25 -0.21 9.96
CA ARG A 38 -5.47 0.51 10.98
C ARG A 38 -6.37 1.08 12.07
N LYS A 39 -7.44 1.80 11.70
CA LYS A 39 -8.39 2.38 12.68
C LYS A 39 -9.06 1.35 13.59
N ARG A 40 -9.21 0.11 13.12
CA ARG A 40 -9.73 -1.00 13.95
C ARG A 40 -8.68 -1.50 14.95
N LEU A 41 -7.39 -1.37 14.61
CA LEU A 41 -6.27 -1.73 15.46
C LEU A 41 -5.91 -0.63 16.48
N ASP A 42 -6.15 0.65 16.15
CA ASP A 42 -5.86 1.83 17.00
C ASP A 42 -6.24 1.68 18.50
N PRO A 43 -7.38 1.06 18.88
CA PRO A 43 -7.74 0.89 20.30
C PRO A 43 -6.94 -0.19 21.04
N TYR A 44 -6.29 -1.10 20.32
CA TYR A 44 -5.70 -2.32 20.86
C TYR A 44 -4.18 -2.38 20.72
N ILE A 45 -3.60 -1.55 19.83
CA ILE A 45 -2.18 -1.55 19.51
C ILE A 45 -1.60 -0.19 19.83
N ASP A 46 -0.48 -0.19 20.54
CA ASP A 46 0.34 1.01 20.75
C ASP A 46 1.31 1.18 19.58
N PHE A 47 0.96 2.06 18.64
CA PHE A 47 1.76 2.34 17.45
C PHE A 47 3.13 2.96 17.74
N THR A 48 3.37 3.48 18.96
CA THR A 48 4.68 4.05 19.30
C THR A 48 5.78 2.99 19.36
N GLN A 49 5.43 1.73 19.63
CA GLN A 49 6.36 0.60 19.61
C GLN A 49 6.88 0.29 18.19
N TYR A 50 6.14 0.74 17.18
CA TYR A 50 6.42 0.51 15.76
C TYR A 50 7.01 1.76 15.08
N GLN A 51 7.51 2.73 15.86
CA GLN A 51 7.95 4.03 15.34
C GLN A 51 9.03 3.89 14.24
N HIS A 52 10.01 3.00 14.40
CA HIS A 52 11.04 2.80 13.37
C HIS A 52 10.48 2.25 12.05
N ALA A 53 9.50 1.34 12.11
CA ALA A 53 8.81 0.84 10.92
C ALA A 53 8.00 1.97 10.25
N ILE A 54 7.31 2.78 11.06
CA ILE A 54 6.56 3.95 10.61
C ILE A 54 7.48 4.98 9.95
N ASP A 55 8.63 5.27 10.55
CA ASP A 55 9.62 6.22 10.03
C ASP A 55 10.18 5.78 8.69
N TYR A 56 10.53 4.49 8.56
CA TYR A 56 10.96 3.93 7.29
C TYR A 56 9.91 4.14 6.19
N VAL A 57 8.66 3.77 6.46
CA VAL A 57 7.57 3.92 5.48
C VAL A 57 7.31 5.39 5.16
N ASN A 58 7.39 6.28 6.14
CA ASN A 58 7.18 7.71 5.94
C ASN A 58 8.23 8.37 5.04
N GLN A 59 9.42 7.77 4.82
CA GLN A 59 10.39 8.26 3.83
C GLN A 59 9.81 8.29 2.41
N PHE A 60 8.79 7.48 2.13
CA PHE A 60 8.12 7.36 0.83
C PHE A 60 6.80 8.12 0.76
N VAL A 61 6.36 8.73 1.87
CA VAL A 61 5.09 9.47 1.95
C VAL A 61 5.38 10.96 1.91
N SER A 62 4.91 11.64 0.86
CA SER A 62 5.18 13.07 0.70
C SER A 62 4.27 13.94 1.56
N HIS A 63 4.87 14.86 2.33
CA HIS A 63 4.21 15.94 3.08
C HIS A 63 3.17 15.49 4.12
N THR A 64 3.10 14.20 4.44
CA THR A 64 2.17 13.62 5.42
C THR A 64 2.74 12.32 5.99
N THR A 65 1.94 11.55 6.73
CA THR A 65 2.37 10.26 7.28
C THR A 65 1.47 9.14 6.78
N ILE A 66 1.98 7.91 6.78
CA ILE A 66 1.23 6.72 6.38
C ILE A 66 -0.03 6.50 7.23
N LEU A 67 0.00 6.90 8.51
CA LEU A 67 -1.15 6.79 9.42
C LEU A 67 -2.24 7.83 9.09
N HIS A 68 -1.88 8.92 8.40
CA HIS A 68 -2.75 10.06 8.11
C HIS A 68 -2.66 10.51 6.65
N LEU A 69 -2.80 9.58 5.70
CA LEU A 69 -2.79 9.91 4.27
C LEU A 69 -3.88 10.93 3.90
N LYS A 70 -3.46 12.09 3.38
CA LYS A 70 -4.37 13.19 2.95
C LYS A 70 -4.27 13.53 1.47
N PHE A 71 -3.13 13.25 0.83
CA PHE A 71 -2.87 13.69 -0.55
C PHE A 71 -3.16 12.58 -1.55
N ILE A 72 -3.89 12.93 -2.61
CA ILE A 72 -4.25 11.99 -3.68
C ILE A 72 -3.03 11.39 -4.37
N THR A 73 -1.94 12.15 -4.46
CA THR A 73 -0.66 11.70 -5.00
C THR A 73 -0.04 10.58 -4.18
N ASN A 74 -0.33 10.50 -2.88
CA ASN A 74 0.09 9.39 -2.03
C ASN A 74 -0.94 8.25 -2.08
N THR A 75 -2.25 8.56 -2.05
CA THR A 75 -3.28 7.51 -2.03
C THR A 75 -3.34 6.72 -3.34
N GLN A 76 -2.97 7.34 -4.46
CA GLN A 76 -2.92 6.72 -5.79
C GLN A 76 -1.51 6.23 -6.18
N ASN A 77 -0.58 6.12 -5.22
CA ASN A 77 0.77 5.61 -5.47
C ASN A 77 0.87 4.14 -5.03
N LEU A 78 1.31 3.28 -5.95
CA LEU A 78 1.50 1.85 -5.71
C LEU A 78 2.47 1.56 -4.56
N GLU A 79 3.59 2.28 -4.51
CA GLU A 79 4.61 2.09 -3.48
C GLU A 79 4.04 2.42 -2.10
N VAL A 80 3.26 3.50 -1.99
CA VAL A 80 2.59 3.86 -0.74
C VAL A 80 1.56 2.81 -0.33
N VAL A 81 0.76 2.27 -1.26
CA VAL A 81 -0.20 1.18 -0.96
C VAL A 81 0.54 -0.05 -0.43
N VAL A 82 1.61 -0.46 -1.11
CA VAL A 82 2.42 -1.63 -0.73
C VAL A 82 3.03 -1.43 0.65
N LEU A 83 3.59 -0.26 0.92
CA LEU A 83 4.19 0.06 2.22
C LEU A 83 3.17 0.18 3.34
N HIS A 84 1.96 0.65 3.05
CA HIS A 84 0.88 0.70 4.03
C HIS A 84 0.47 -0.71 4.46
N ALA A 85 0.28 -1.61 3.49
CA ALA A 85 -0.02 -3.01 3.77
C ALA A 85 1.14 -3.72 4.49
N LEU A 86 2.39 -3.44 4.10
CA LEU A 86 3.60 -3.97 4.75
C LEU A 86 3.69 -3.56 6.22
N LEU A 87 3.40 -2.30 6.55
CA LEU A 87 3.39 -1.83 7.93
C LEU A 87 2.37 -2.60 8.77
N LEU A 88 1.15 -2.78 8.25
CA LEU A 88 0.11 -3.53 8.94
C LEU A 88 0.46 -5.01 9.08
N ASP A 89 1.11 -5.59 8.08
CA ASP A 89 1.58 -6.99 8.10
C ASP A 89 2.60 -7.19 9.21
N TYR A 90 3.60 -6.31 9.28
CA TYR A 90 4.62 -6.33 10.32
C TYR A 90 4.05 -6.16 11.74
N ILE A 91 3.12 -5.22 11.91
CA ILE A 91 2.44 -5.01 13.20
C ILE A 91 1.69 -6.29 13.62
N LEU A 92 0.87 -6.85 12.73
CA LEU A 92 0.08 -8.05 13.03
C LEU A 92 0.93 -9.33 13.20
N GLU A 93 2.11 -9.38 12.58
CA GLU A 93 3.07 -10.47 12.80
C GLU A 93 3.77 -10.38 14.16
N THR A 94 4.00 -9.16 14.65
CA THR A 94 4.67 -8.88 15.93
C THR A 94 3.71 -9.04 17.10
N GLU A 95 2.44 -8.67 16.89
CA GLU A 95 1.38 -8.91 17.86
C GLU A 95 0.99 -10.39 17.95
N ASN A 96 0.30 -10.75 19.04
CA ASN A 96 -0.19 -12.12 19.20
C ASN A 96 -1.22 -12.47 18.10
N LYS A 97 -0.83 -13.35 17.18
CA LYS A 97 -1.64 -13.79 16.02
C LYS A 97 -3.05 -14.26 16.38
N THR A 98 -3.26 -14.81 17.58
CA THR A 98 -4.59 -15.30 18.01
C THR A 98 -5.55 -14.15 18.32
N SER A 99 -5.05 -12.99 18.72
CA SER A 99 -5.87 -11.83 19.09
C SER A 99 -6.41 -11.06 17.88
N PHE A 100 -5.80 -11.22 16.71
CA PHE A 100 -6.10 -10.45 15.50
C PHE A 100 -6.31 -11.33 14.27
N GLU A 101 -6.83 -12.55 14.44
CA GLU A 101 -7.01 -13.51 13.34
C GLU A 101 -7.88 -12.95 12.21
N TYR A 102 -8.96 -12.24 12.56
CA TYR A 102 -9.87 -11.63 11.60
C TYR A 102 -9.19 -10.51 10.80
N GLU A 103 -8.47 -9.62 11.48
CA GLU A 103 -7.70 -8.53 10.89
C GLU A 103 -6.59 -9.06 9.98
N ASN A 104 -5.90 -10.12 10.40
CA ASN A 104 -4.92 -10.81 9.57
C ASN A 104 -5.55 -11.36 8.29
N LYS A 105 -6.71 -12.01 8.40
CA LYS A 105 -7.42 -12.54 7.24
C LYS A 105 -7.83 -11.44 6.25
N LEU A 106 -8.29 -10.28 6.76
CA LEU A 106 -8.58 -9.12 5.91
C LEU A 106 -7.32 -8.62 5.20
N LEU A 107 -6.22 -8.45 5.94
CA LEU A 107 -4.97 -7.97 5.37
C LEU A 107 -4.43 -8.90 4.29
N GLN A 108 -4.48 -10.21 4.50
CA GLN A 108 -4.07 -11.17 3.47
C GLN A 108 -4.92 -11.08 2.20
N GLY A 109 -6.22 -10.79 2.33
CA GLY A 109 -7.08 -10.47 1.19
C GLY A 109 -6.63 -9.20 0.45
N TYR A 110 -6.30 -8.14 1.18
CA TYR A 110 -5.80 -6.90 0.59
C TYR A 110 -4.45 -7.11 -0.11
N LEU A 111 -3.53 -7.85 0.48
CA LEU A 111 -2.24 -8.19 -0.13
C LEU A 111 -2.41 -8.95 -1.45
N GLN A 112 -3.33 -9.92 -1.49
CA GLN A 112 -3.65 -10.63 -2.73
C GLN A 112 -4.15 -9.66 -3.80
N GLU A 113 -5.08 -8.77 -3.47
CA GLU A 113 -5.55 -7.75 -4.42
C GLU A 113 -4.42 -6.83 -4.88
N ILE A 114 -3.58 -6.33 -3.97
CA ILE A 114 -2.44 -5.45 -4.27
C ILE A 114 -1.46 -6.14 -5.23
N TYR A 115 -1.16 -7.42 -5.03
CA TYR A 115 -0.28 -8.18 -5.91
C TYR A 115 -0.83 -8.38 -7.32
N THR A 116 -2.16 -8.28 -7.50
CA THR A 116 -2.77 -8.32 -8.84
C THR A 116 -2.81 -6.96 -9.54
N LEU A 117 -2.53 -5.86 -8.84
CA LEU A 117 -2.53 -4.52 -9.44
C LEU A 117 -1.37 -4.31 -10.41
N ASN A 118 -0.22 -4.93 -10.12
CA ASN A 118 0.99 -4.80 -10.90
C ASN A 118 1.91 -6.00 -10.67
N ASP A 119 2.50 -6.53 -11.74
CA ASP A 119 3.42 -7.69 -11.68
C ASP A 119 4.61 -7.46 -10.73
N HIS A 120 5.01 -6.21 -10.51
CA HIS A 120 6.11 -5.86 -9.63
C HIS A 120 5.70 -5.60 -8.17
N ALA A 121 4.41 -5.54 -7.85
CA ALA A 121 3.94 -5.18 -6.51
C ALA A 121 4.45 -6.17 -5.44
N LYS A 122 4.49 -7.47 -5.77
CA LYS A 122 5.02 -8.50 -4.86
C LYS A 122 6.52 -8.36 -4.63
N THR A 123 7.29 -8.12 -5.69
CA THR A 123 8.73 -7.88 -5.58
C THR A 123 9.02 -6.61 -4.77
N LEU A 124 8.23 -5.56 -5.00
CA LEU A 124 8.32 -4.30 -4.25
C LEU A 124 8.09 -4.57 -2.76
N PHE A 125 7.04 -5.32 -2.41
CA PHE A 125 6.75 -5.71 -1.03
C PHE A 125 7.93 -6.46 -0.38
N THR A 126 8.44 -7.51 -1.03
CA THR A 126 9.56 -8.30 -0.48
C THR A 126 10.81 -7.43 -0.26
N ASN A 127 11.16 -6.60 -1.24
CA ASN A 127 12.32 -5.72 -1.15
C ASN A 127 12.18 -4.70 -0.02
N HIS A 128 11.01 -4.08 0.13
CA HIS A 128 10.81 -3.13 1.23
C HIS A 128 10.74 -3.82 2.58
N ARG A 129 10.22 -5.06 2.67
CA ARG A 129 10.22 -5.83 3.91
C ARG A 129 11.64 -6.04 4.42
N GLU A 130 12.54 -6.54 3.55
CA GLU A 130 13.95 -6.74 3.91
C GLU A 130 14.61 -5.44 4.37
N LYS A 131 14.45 -4.36 3.59
CA LYS A 131 15.02 -3.05 3.92
C LYS A 131 14.44 -2.44 5.19
N MET A 132 13.15 -2.60 5.44
CA MET A 132 12.48 -2.10 6.65
C MET A 132 13.03 -2.82 7.89
N LEU A 133 13.18 -4.15 7.83
CA LEU A 133 13.75 -4.93 8.92
C LEU A 133 15.19 -4.51 9.20
N SER A 134 16.02 -4.36 8.17
CA SER A 134 17.38 -3.85 8.34
C SER A 134 17.42 -2.42 8.89
N TYR A 135 16.48 -1.56 8.48
CA TYR A 135 16.37 -0.20 9.02
C TYR A 135 16.04 -0.22 10.51
N ILE A 136 15.09 -1.05 10.93
CA ILE A 136 14.70 -1.21 12.34
C ILE A 136 15.89 -1.69 13.17
N GLU A 137 16.62 -2.72 12.69
CA GLU A 137 17.82 -3.24 13.37
C GLU A 137 18.89 -2.17 13.56
N GLN A 138 19.13 -1.33 12.55
CA GLN A 138 20.14 -0.26 12.60
C GLN A 138 19.78 0.89 13.56
N HIS A 139 18.50 1.03 13.94
CA HIS A 139 18.01 2.13 14.77
C HIS A 139 17.50 1.65 16.14
N ALA A 140 17.66 0.37 16.46
CA ALA A 140 17.30 -0.21 17.76
C ALA A 140 18.42 -0.08 18.82
N GLU A 141 19.57 0.50 18.46
CA GLU A 141 20.70 0.85 19.35
C GLU A 141 20.61 2.30 19.85
#